data_AF-A0A7W4DBD5-F1
#
_entry.id   AF-A0A7W4DBD5-F1
#
_cell.length_a   1.000
_cell.length_b   1.000
_cell.length_c   1.000
_cell.angle_alpha   90.00
_cell.angle_beta   90.00
_cell.angle_gamma   90.00
#
_symmetry.space_group_name_H-M   'P 1'
#
loop_
_entity.id
_entity.type
_entity.pdbx_description
1 polymer ?
#
loop_
_entity_poly.entity_id
_entity_poly.type
_entity_poly.pdbx_seq_one_letter_code
_entity_poly.pdbx_strand_id
1 'polypeptide(L)'
;MSSDEQKIALYRRVNGFTGPLARSGWHWRTRWLARLLASFIWRKNRGRPQQGTLAIAEEWRRLFDLPQFWSIERLEDDTAYCEIRFPCALEGSGDVAACHRLMEYDRALLKKIGGQLVVLQSRADPQVRGACQVAIRRIDDPRSDLIPARLLD
;
A
#
# COMPACT_ATOMS: atom_id res chain seq x y z
N MET A 1 -11.99 22.15 -10.31
CA MET A 1 -11.08 21.07 -9.91
C MET A 1 -11.80 19.76 -10.11
N SER A 2 -11.21 18.83 -10.86
CA SER A 2 -11.75 17.47 -11.02
C SER A 2 -11.76 16.74 -9.67
N SER A 3 -12.69 15.80 -9.49
CA SER A 3 -12.75 14.91 -8.32
C SER A 3 -11.39 14.26 -8.05
N ASP A 4 -10.65 13.91 -9.10
CA ASP A 4 -9.35 13.26 -8.99
C ASP A 4 -8.24 14.21 -8.55
N GLU A 5 -8.28 15.48 -8.97
CA GLU A 5 -7.33 16.49 -8.49
C GLU A 5 -7.46 16.72 -6.99
N GLN A 6 -8.69 16.74 -6.48
CA GLN A 6 -8.97 16.86 -5.05
C GLN A 6 -8.46 15.64 -4.26
N LYS A 7 -8.68 14.42 -4.77
CA LYS A 7 -8.14 13.19 -4.17
C LYS A 7 -6.61 13.20 -4.17
N ILE A 8 -5.98 13.54 -5.30
CA ILE A 8 -4.52 13.60 -5.42
C ILE A 8 -3.95 14.62 -4.43
N ALA A 9 -4.54 15.81 -4.32
CA ALA A 9 -4.12 16.83 -3.36
C ALA A 9 -4.26 16.32 -1.90
N LEU A 10 -5.36 15.65 -1.58
CA LEU A 10 -5.58 15.04 -0.27
C LEU A 10 -4.52 13.98 0.03
N TYR A 11 -4.30 13.03 -0.88
CA TYR A 11 -3.30 11.97 -0.69
C TYR A 11 -1.89 12.55 -0.58
N ARG A 12 -1.53 13.57 -1.37
CA ARG A 12 -0.23 14.27 -1.24
C ARG A 12 -0.08 14.91 0.13
N ARG A 13 -1.12 15.60 0.62
CA ARG A 13 -1.10 16.21 1.95
C ARG A 13 -0.97 15.17 3.07
N VAL A 14 -1.73 14.08 2.98
CA VAL A 14 -1.65 12.99 3.96
C VAL A 14 -0.26 12.36 3.92
N ASN A 15 0.25 12.02 2.75
CA ASN A 15 1.57 11.39 2.58
C ASN A 15 2.71 12.30 3.06
N GLY A 16 2.63 13.61 2.76
CA GLY A 16 3.58 14.60 3.26
C GLY A 16 3.62 14.74 4.78
N PHE A 17 2.53 14.37 5.48
CA PHE A 17 2.48 14.35 6.94
C PHE A 17 2.86 12.98 7.52
N THR A 18 2.36 11.90 6.94
CA THR A 18 2.56 10.54 7.45
C THR A 18 3.95 9.98 7.14
N GLY A 19 4.61 10.41 6.06
CA GLY A 19 5.99 10.05 5.74
C GLY A 19 6.99 10.47 6.83
N PRO A 20 7.09 11.77 7.19
CA PRO A 20 7.95 12.22 8.28
C PRO A 20 7.60 11.57 9.62
N LEU A 21 6.31 11.41 9.92
CA LEU A 21 5.88 10.71 11.13
C LEU A 21 6.29 9.24 11.16
N ALA A 22 6.29 8.56 10.01
CA ALA A 22 6.71 7.16 9.92
C ALA A 22 8.20 6.98 10.27
N ARG A 23 9.02 8.01 10.10
CA ARG A 23 10.44 8.02 10.50
C ARG A 23 10.63 8.22 12.01
N SER A 24 9.61 8.72 12.71
CA SER A 24 9.69 9.05 14.15
C SER A 24 9.45 7.84 15.08
N GLY A 25 9.83 7.99 16.35
CA GLY A 25 9.51 7.02 17.42
C GLY A 25 8.01 6.85 17.70
N TRP A 26 7.15 7.73 17.18
CA TRP A 26 5.69 7.71 17.37
C TRP A 26 4.95 6.72 16.46
N HIS A 27 5.68 5.92 15.67
CA HIS A 27 5.12 5.01 14.68
C HIS A 27 4.09 4.00 15.24
N TRP A 28 4.16 3.64 16.52
CA TRP A 28 3.17 2.75 17.14
C TRP A 28 1.78 3.40 17.23
N ARG A 29 1.71 4.72 17.46
CA ARG A 29 0.47 5.49 17.41
C ARG A 29 -0.04 5.60 15.98
N THR A 30 0.86 5.86 15.03
CA THR A 30 0.50 5.98 13.61
C THR A 30 -0.01 4.65 13.05
N ARG A 31 0.50 3.50 13.53
CA ARG A 31 -0.01 2.18 13.19
C ARG A 31 -1.49 2.01 13.56
N TRP A 32 -1.87 2.42 14.78
CA TRP A 32 -3.26 2.38 15.23
C TRP A 32 -4.15 3.31 14.40
N LEU A 33 -3.70 4.54 14.18
CA LEU A 33 -4.42 5.51 13.34
C LEU A 33 -4.59 5.01 11.90
N ALA A 34 -3.57 4.39 11.32
CA ALA A 34 -3.64 3.80 9.97
C ALA A 34 -4.73 2.73 9.87
N ARG A 35 -4.86 1.85 10.89
CA ARG A 35 -5.90 0.82 10.93
C ARG A 35 -7.30 1.38 11.11
N LEU A 36 -7.45 2.43 11.92
CA LEU A 36 -8.72 3.14 12.08
C LEU A 36 -9.12 3.83 10.78
N LEU A 37 -8.19 4.52 10.12
CA LEU A 37 -8.42 5.15 8.83
C LEU A 37 -8.76 4.12 7.76
N ALA A 38 -8.06 2.98 7.71
CA ALA A 38 -8.37 1.89 6.79
C ALA A 38 -9.80 1.37 7.04
N SER A 39 -10.22 1.23 8.30
CA SER A 39 -11.59 0.84 8.64
C SER A 39 -12.64 1.88 8.24
N PHE A 40 -12.32 3.16 8.40
CA PHE A 40 -13.20 4.25 7.99
C PHE A 40 -13.36 4.30 6.47
N ILE A 41 -12.25 4.28 5.72
CA ILE A 41 -12.24 4.32 4.25
C ILE A 41 -12.91 3.07 3.68
N TRP A 42 -12.64 1.89 4.24
CA TRP A 42 -13.34 0.66 3.91
C TRP A 42 -14.87 0.85 3.95
N ARG A 43 -15.40 1.35 5.06
CA ARG A 43 -16.85 1.56 5.22
C ARG A 43 -17.37 2.66 4.29
N LYS A 44 -16.68 3.80 4.23
CA LYS A 44 -17.06 4.96 3.42
C LYS A 44 -17.16 4.59 1.94
N ASN A 45 -16.19 3.83 1.43
CA ASN A 45 -16.12 3.41 0.03
C ASN A 45 -16.82 2.06 -0.23
N ARG A 46 -17.62 1.60 0.73
CA ARG A 46 -18.42 0.36 0.67
C ARG A 46 -17.58 -0.85 0.23
N GLY A 47 -16.38 -0.98 0.82
CA GLY A 47 -15.46 -2.07 0.57
C GLY A 47 -16.11 -3.43 0.80
N ARG A 48 -15.80 -4.38 -0.08
CA ARG A 48 -16.35 -5.73 -0.04
C ARG A 48 -15.24 -6.76 0.13
N PRO A 49 -15.40 -7.75 1.01
CA PRO A 49 -14.55 -8.92 1.00
C PRO A 49 -14.60 -9.56 -0.38
N GLN A 50 -13.46 -10.02 -0.88
CA GLN A 50 -13.34 -10.66 -2.18
C GLN A 50 -12.77 -12.06 -2.01
N GLN A 51 -13.10 -12.92 -2.96
CA GLN A 51 -12.48 -14.23 -3.10
C GLN A 51 -11.61 -14.26 -4.35
N GLY A 52 -10.44 -14.87 -4.25
CA GLY A 52 -9.45 -14.91 -5.33
C GLY A 52 -8.54 -13.68 -5.38
N THR A 53 -7.28 -13.92 -5.72
CA THR A 53 -6.23 -12.90 -5.61
C THR A 53 -6.42 -11.71 -6.55
N LEU A 54 -6.89 -11.96 -7.78
CA LEU A 54 -7.17 -10.88 -8.73
C LEU A 54 -8.28 -9.95 -8.22
N ALA A 55 -9.41 -10.50 -7.78
CA ALA A 55 -10.53 -9.70 -7.27
C ALA A 55 -10.13 -8.89 -6.03
N ILE A 56 -9.28 -9.45 -5.16
CA ILE A 56 -8.70 -8.75 -4.02
C ILE A 56 -7.88 -7.54 -4.48
N ALA A 57 -6.98 -7.71 -5.46
CA ALA A 57 -6.14 -6.64 -5.99
C ALA A 57 -6.96 -5.55 -6.71
N GLU A 58 -7.99 -5.94 -7.46
CA GLU A 58 -8.91 -5.01 -8.12
C GLU A 58 -9.72 -4.19 -7.13
N GLU A 59 -10.22 -4.81 -6.06
CA GLU A 59 -10.94 -4.10 -4.99
C GLU A 59 -10.01 -3.13 -4.25
N TRP A 60 -8.76 -3.52 -3.99
CA TRP A 60 -7.77 -2.61 -3.44
C TRP A 60 -7.59 -1.38 -4.34
N ARG A 61 -7.35 -1.56 -5.63
CA ARG A 61 -7.26 -0.45 -6.60
C ARG A 61 -8.53 0.42 -6.62
N ARG A 62 -9.71 -0.21 -6.61
CA ARG A 62 -11.01 0.48 -6.60
C ARG A 62 -11.18 1.37 -5.38
N LEU A 63 -10.70 0.95 -4.21
CA LEU A 63 -10.82 1.73 -2.97
C LEU A 63 -9.95 2.98 -2.96
N PHE A 64 -8.82 2.98 -3.67
CA PHE A 64 -8.00 4.17 -3.89
C PHE A 64 -8.56 5.08 -4.98
N ASP A 65 -9.27 4.51 -5.95
CA ASP A 65 -10.02 5.20 -7.01
C ASP A 65 -9.14 6.17 -7.82
N LEU A 66 -7.92 5.72 -8.12
CA LEU A 66 -6.87 6.45 -8.85
C LEU A 66 -6.05 5.45 -9.71
N PRO A 67 -6.66 4.82 -10.72
CA PRO A 67 -6.05 3.71 -11.47
C PRO A 67 -4.72 4.03 -12.14
N GLN A 68 -4.43 5.32 -12.40
CA GLN A 68 -3.15 5.79 -12.95
C GLN A 68 -1.95 5.62 -12.01
N PHE A 69 -2.19 5.43 -10.71
CA PHE A 69 -1.14 5.29 -9.71
C PHE A 69 -1.04 3.90 -9.09
N TRP A 70 -2.06 3.06 -9.26
CA TRP A 70 -2.12 1.70 -8.74
C TRP A 70 -2.47 0.74 -9.89
N SER A 71 -1.48 0.02 -10.40
CA SER A 71 -1.65 -0.92 -11.51
C SER A 71 -1.40 -2.37 -11.06
N ILE A 72 -2.07 -3.30 -11.73
CA ILE A 72 -1.84 -4.74 -11.58
C ILE A 72 -1.07 -5.14 -12.85
N GLU A 73 0.19 -5.51 -12.69
CA GLU A 73 1.07 -5.79 -13.83
C GLU A 73 0.90 -7.22 -14.32
N ARG A 74 0.81 -8.17 -13.38
CA ARG A 74 0.67 -9.59 -13.69
C ARG A 74 0.08 -10.37 -12.54
N LEU A 75 -0.53 -11.51 -12.88
CA LEU A 75 -0.99 -12.53 -11.94
C LEU A 75 -0.23 -13.82 -12.25
N GLU A 76 0.51 -14.34 -11.30
CA GLU A 76 1.27 -15.59 -11.44
C GLU A 76 1.19 -16.37 -10.13
N ASP A 77 0.96 -17.68 -10.21
CA ASP A 77 0.87 -18.57 -9.04
C ASP A 77 -0.01 -18.00 -7.91
N ASP A 78 -1.21 -17.53 -8.27
CA ASP A 78 -2.15 -16.89 -7.34
C ASP A 78 -1.53 -15.75 -6.51
N THR A 79 -0.60 -15.01 -7.14
CA THR A 79 0.05 -13.81 -6.60
C THR A 79 -0.16 -12.68 -7.59
N ALA A 80 -0.82 -11.62 -7.16
CA ALA A 80 -0.95 -10.41 -7.96
C ALA A 80 0.27 -9.51 -7.69
N TYR A 81 1.02 -9.20 -8.74
CA TYR A 81 2.12 -8.25 -8.70
C TYR A 81 1.60 -6.91 -9.19
N CYS A 82 1.76 -5.90 -8.34
CA CYS A 82 1.20 -4.57 -8.53
C CYS A 82 2.27 -3.50 -8.40
N GLU A 83 2.02 -2.36 -9.03
CA GLU A 83 2.86 -1.18 -8.94
C GLU A 83 2.14 -0.01 -8.30
N ILE A 84 2.88 0.74 -7.49
CA ILE A 84 2.43 1.99 -6.88
C ILE A 84 3.32 3.13 -7.38
N ARG A 85 2.76 3.96 -8.24
CA ARG A 85 3.43 5.13 -8.85
C ARG A 85 3.11 6.44 -8.14
N PHE A 86 2.20 6.42 -7.16
CA PHE A 86 1.82 7.62 -6.41
C PHE A 86 3.04 8.30 -5.74
N PRO A 87 3.25 9.63 -5.91
CA PRO A 87 4.39 10.33 -5.31
C PRO A 87 4.45 10.15 -3.79
N CYS A 88 5.64 9.80 -3.26
CA CYS A 88 5.83 9.48 -1.85
C CYS A 88 6.85 10.38 -1.16
N ALA A 89 6.54 10.80 0.07
CA ALA A 89 7.44 11.62 0.87
C ALA A 89 8.70 10.87 1.35
N LEU A 90 8.73 9.55 1.23
CA LEU A 90 9.88 8.71 1.58
C LEU A 90 10.76 8.38 0.37
N GLU A 91 10.39 8.81 -0.83
CA GLU A 91 11.13 8.53 -2.07
C GLU A 91 12.59 9.01 -1.98
N GLY A 92 13.54 8.12 -2.29
CA GLY A 92 14.98 8.36 -2.23
C GLY A 92 15.54 8.59 -0.83
N SER A 93 14.78 8.33 0.24
CA SER A 93 15.18 8.71 1.60
C SER A 93 16.08 7.69 2.31
N GLY A 94 16.29 6.50 1.73
CA GLY A 94 17.03 5.38 2.31
C GLY A 94 16.31 4.65 3.45
N ASP A 95 15.14 5.12 3.90
CA ASP A 95 14.44 4.56 5.06
C ASP A 95 13.31 3.59 4.64
N VAL A 96 13.71 2.41 4.19
CA VAL A 96 12.79 1.32 3.80
C VAL A 96 11.94 0.86 4.99
N ALA A 97 12.47 0.92 6.21
CA ALA A 97 11.74 0.63 7.43
C ALA A 97 10.58 1.61 7.68
N ALA A 98 10.77 2.92 7.47
CA ALA A 98 9.69 3.91 7.50
C ALA A 98 8.66 3.65 6.41
N CYS A 99 9.08 3.26 5.20
CA CYS A 99 8.14 2.89 4.14
C CYS A 99 7.28 1.70 4.54
N HIS A 100 7.90 0.66 5.11
CA HIS A 100 7.15 -0.48 5.63
C HIS A 100 6.13 -0.04 6.69
N ARG A 101 6.50 0.86 7.61
CA ARG A 101 5.57 1.40 8.62
C ARG A 101 4.42 2.18 7.97
N LEU A 102 4.70 3.01 6.97
CA LEU A 102 3.70 3.79 6.23
C LEU A 102 2.67 2.87 5.53
N MET A 103 3.14 1.77 4.93
CA MET A 103 2.30 0.77 4.24
C MET A 103 1.38 -0.05 5.17
N GLU A 104 1.34 0.24 6.48
CA GLU A 104 0.35 -0.39 7.38
C GLU A 104 -1.08 -0.07 6.96
N TYR A 105 -1.33 1.12 6.42
CA TYR A 105 -2.66 1.50 5.93
C TYR A 105 -3.16 0.52 4.86
N ASP A 106 -2.36 0.29 3.81
CA ASP A 106 -2.65 -0.66 2.73
C ASP A 106 -2.81 -2.09 3.25
N ARG A 107 -1.90 -2.55 4.12
CA ARG A 107 -2.01 -3.89 4.73
C ARG A 107 -3.29 -4.05 5.55
N ALA A 108 -3.67 -3.04 6.32
CA ALA A 108 -4.91 -3.06 7.12
C ALA A 108 -6.16 -3.04 6.24
N LEU A 109 -6.10 -2.35 5.08
CA LEU A 109 -7.18 -2.33 4.10
C LEU A 109 -7.32 -3.69 3.41
N LEU A 110 -6.21 -4.24 2.90
CA LEU A 110 -6.20 -5.55 2.23
C LEU A 110 -6.63 -6.69 3.14
N LYS A 111 -6.26 -6.65 4.43
CA LYS A 111 -6.74 -7.64 5.40
C LYS A 111 -8.28 -7.69 5.48
N LYS A 112 -8.96 -6.55 5.25
CA LYS A 112 -10.44 -6.50 5.22
C LYS A 112 -11.02 -7.01 3.90
N ILE A 113 -10.29 -6.85 2.80
CA ILE A 113 -10.64 -7.44 1.49
C ILE A 113 -10.52 -8.96 1.55
N GLY A 114 -9.62 -9.50 2.37
CA GLY A 114 -9.28 -10.91 2.41
C GLY A 114 -7.91 -11.21 1.84
N GLY A 115 -7.05 -10.19 1.71
CA GLY A 115 -5.69 -10.32 1.21
C GLY A 115 -4.61 -9.88 2.20
N GLN A 116 -3.37 -10.19 1.84
CA GLN A 116 -2.16 -9.71 2.46
C GLN A 116 -1.29 -9.00 1.43
N LEU A 117 -0.52 -8.00 1.86
CA LEU A 117 0.38 -7.23 1.01
C LEU A 117 1.82 -7.34 1.50
N VAL A 118 2.71 -7.67 0.57
CA VAL A 118 4.16 -7.64 0.77
C VAL A 118 4.73 -6.58 -0.15
N VAL A 119 5.55 -5.68 0.40
CA VAL A 119 6.31 -4.72 -0.40
C VAL A 119 7.58 -5.43 -0.87
N LEU A 120 7.72 -5.63 -2.18
CA LEU A 120 8.88 -6.30 -2.78
C LEU A 120 10.01 -5.31 -3.06
N GLN A 121 9.66 -4.14 -3.59
CA GLN A 121 10.58 -3.04 -3.84
C GLN A 121 9.94 -1.72 -3.42
N SER A 122 10.73 -0.87 -2.76
CA SER A 122 10.26 0.43 -2.31
C SER A 122 11.12 1.53 -2.90
N ARG A 123 10.49 2.57 -3.46
CA ARG A 123 11.20 3.81 -3.85
C ARG A 123 11.79 4.58 -2.68
N ALA A 124 11.61 4.13 -1.44
CA ALA A 124 12.41 4.63 -0.33
C ALA A 124 13.89 4.27 -0.48
N ASP A 125 14.18 3.12 -1.10
CA ASP A 125 15.52 2.79 -1.60
C ASP A 125 15.83 3.68 -2.83
N PRO A 126 16.91 4.49 -2.81
CA PRO A 126 17.34 5.31 -3.94
C PRO A 126 17.64 4.54 -5.24
N GLN A 127 17.88 3.22 -5.17
CA GLN A 127 18.15 2.39 -6.34
C GLN A 127 16.86 2.02 -7.09
N VAL A 128 15.71 2.01 -6.42
CA VAL A 128 14.42 1.67 -7.03
C VAL A 128 13.83 2.88 -7.74
N ARG A 129 13.61 2.78 -9.05
CA ARG A 129 13.08 3.86 -9.90
C ARG A 129 11.70 3.53 -10.45
N GLY A 130 10.92 4.57 -10.77
CA GLY A 130 9.64 4.45 -11.47
C GLY A 130 8.45 4.13 -10.57
N ALA A 131 8.44 2.98 -9.90
CA ALA A 131 7.34 2.54 -9.05
C ALA A 131 7.81 1.74 -7.82
N CYS A 132 7.01 1.72 -6.76
CA CYS A 132 7.14 0.67 -5.75
C CYS A 132 6.49 -0.61 -6.28
N GLN A 133 7.07 -1.76 -6.01
CA GLN A 133 6.50 -3.06 -6.37
C GLN A 133 5.94 -3.74 -5.12
N VAL A 134 4.69 -4.20 -5.21
CA VAL A 134 4.02 -4.93 -4.14
C VAL A 134 3.43 -6.22 -4.68
N ALA A 135 3.37 -7.23 -3.83
CA ALA A 135 2.67 -8.47 -4.10
C ALA A 135 1.46 -8.59 -3.18
N ILE A 136 0.34 -9.01 -3.75
CA ILE A 136 -0.91 -9.28 -3.05
C ILE A 136 -1.23 -10.77 -3.20
N ARG A 137 -1.58 -11.40 -2.07
CA ARG A 137 -2.07 -12.78 -1.99
C ARG A 137 -3.31 -12.84 -1.12
N ARG A 138 -4.02 -13.97 -1.13
CA ARG A 138 -5.06 -14.25 -0.14
C ARG A 138 -4.49 -14.28 1.28
N ILE A 139 -5.33 -13.91 2.25
CA ILE A 139 -4.96 -13.83 3.67
C ILE A 139 -4.64 -15.21 4.28
N ASP A 140 -5.18 -16.28 3.71
CA ASP A 140 -5.01 -17.66 4.13
C ASP A 140 -3.91 -18.41 3.35
N ASP A 141 -3.19 -17.70 2.47
CA ASP A 141 -2.09 -18.27 1.72
C ASP A 141 -0.91 -18.60 2.67
N PRO A 142 -0.49 -19.88 2.78
CA PRO A 142 0.52 -20.31 3.74
C PRO A 142 1.95 -20.01 3.28
N ARG A 143 2.15 -19.60 2.03
CA ARG A 143 3.49 -19.42 1.45
C ARG A 143 4.17 -18.17 2.03
N SER A 144 5.47 -18.28 2.30
CA SER A 144 6.32 -17.23 2.88
C SER A 144 7.58 -16.93 2.06
N ASP A 145 7.56 -17.30 0.77
CA ASP A 145 8.60 -17.12 -0.24
C ASP A 145 8.79 -15.66 -0.70
N LEU A 146 7.81 -14.78 -0.45
CA LEU A 146 7.94 -13.35 -0.77
C LEU A 146 8.85 -12.65 0.23
N ILE A 147 9.99 -12.16 -0.22
CA ILE A 147 10.95 -11.43 0.61
C ILE A 147 10.53 -9.95 0.68
N PRO A 148 10.20 -9.41 1.86
CA PRO A 148 9.86 -7.99 2.00
C PRO A 148 11.10 -7.10 1.80
N ALA A 149 10.94 -5.96 1.13
CA ALA A 149 12.00 -4.98 0.87
C ALA A 149 12.79 -4.58 2.13
N ARG A 150 12.12 -4.46 3.28
CA ARG A 150 12.74 -4.10 4.56
C ARG A 150 13.74 -5.13 5.13
N LEU A 151 13.85 -6.29 4.49
CA LEU A 151 14.77 -7.38 4.87
C LEU A 151 15.90 -7.56 3.85
N LEU A 152 15.94 -6.75 2.80
CA LEU A 152 16.95 -6.80 1.74
C LEU A 152 18.12 -5.84 1.98
N ASP A 153 18.17 -5.21 3.17
CA ASP A 153 19.19 -4.25 3.61
C ASP A 153 20.35 -4.95 4.35
#